data_AF-A0A1V4AZS4-F1
#
_entry.id   AF-A0A1V4AZS4-F1
#
_cell.length_a   1.000
_cell.length_b   1.000
_cell.length_c   1.000
_cell.angle_alpha   90.00
_cell.angle_beta   90.00
_cell.angle_gamma   90.00
#
_symmetry.space_group_name_H-M   'P 1'
#
loop_
_entity.id
_entity.type
_entity.pdbx_description
1 polymer ?
#
loop_
_entity_poly.entity_id
_entity_poly.type
_entity_poly.pdbx_seq_one_letter_code
_entity_poly.pdbx_strand_id
1 'polypeptide(L)'
;MDTEFNQQLEDFFTEWNKLSFSDKDDDNFDPKQLSEFFNQWKKLGAIIEPKKEQIIPIPKSEQLKNFFIAFQEAQKPIEAERQLGMFANVWQAANLGRNEVRNSKTLRWFLDMYANHGQGSLFLQAVYQCLPKDFLPFPKEYRATEECCPLGEETERVDIEIDSDNLLLFIEVKIDALQSKQQLERYINVAKKKSGSRPWGIIYLTKDGILPKEINDKERVVGISWRQLAKALEVLTKQKSKLEPNNRGIWLAEQFIQHILTF
;
A
#
# COMPACT_ATOMS: atom_id res chain seq x y z
N MET A 1 8.48 -10.67 -7.11
CA MET A 1 8.35 -11.98 -6.45
C MET A 1 8.78 -13.01 -7.45
N ASP A 2 9.93 -13.62 -7.19
CA ASP A 2 10.62 -14.50 -8.12
C ASP A 2 9.85 -15.81 -8.30
N THR A 3 9.71 -16.26 -9.54
CA THR A 3 8.98 -17.50 -9.89
C THR A 3 9.60 -18.73 -9.22
N GLU A 4 10.90 -18.67 -8.96
CA GLU A 4 11.69 -19.70 -8.29
C GLU A 4 11.35 -19.82 -6.79
N PHE A 5 11.03 -18.71 -6.12
CA PHE A 5 10.67 -18.70 -4.69
C PHE A 5 9.31 -19.35 -4.45
N ASN A 6 8.31 -19.03 -5.27
CA ASN A 6 7.00 -19.66 -5.17
C ASN A 6 7.07 -21.16 -5.47
N GLN A 7 7.89 -21.55 -6.43
CA GLN A 7 8.12 -22.96 -6.74
C GLN A 7 8.77 -23.70 -5.56
N GLN A 8 9.78 -23.13 -4.91
CA GLN A 8 10.43 -23.74 -3.75
C GLN A 8 9.48 -23.91 -2.55
N LEU A 9 8.60 -22.94 -2.31
CA LEU A 9 7.57 -23.05 -1.26
C LEU A 9 6.49 -24.08 -1.62
N GLU A 10 6.02 -24.10 -2.87
CA GLU A 10 5.05 -25.09 -3.34
C GLU A 10 5.63 -26.50 -3.30
N ASP A 11 6.89 -26.68 -3.69
CA ASP A 11 7.62 -27.93 -3.62
C ASP A 11 7.78 -28.38 -2.16
N PHE A 12 8.12 -27.47 -1.25
CA PHE A 12 8.20 -27.75 0.18
C PHE A 12 6.86 -28.26 0.75
N PHE A 13 5.75 -27.57 0.50
CA PHE A 13 4.44 -28.00 1.00
C PHE A 13 3.95 -29.29 0.31
N THR A 14 4.31 -29.50 -0.95
CA THR A 14 3.99 -30.71 -1.70
C THR A 14 4.75 -31.92 -1.14
N GLU A 15 6.03 -31.78 -0.83
CA GLU A 15 6.84 -32.82 -0.20
C GLU A 15 6.40 -33.09 1.24
N TRP A 16 6.03 -32.03 2.00
CA TRP A 16 5.47 -32.17 3.34
C TRP A 16 4.18 -33.01 3.34
N ASN A 17 3.27 -32.77 2.40
CA ASN A 17 2.01 -33.51 2.30
C ASN A 17 2.19 -34.98 1.88
N LYS A 18 3.34 -35.36 1.30
CA LYS A 18 3.65 -36.75 0.90
C LYS A 18 4.22 -37.60 2.03
N LEU A 19 4.63 -37.01 3.14
CA LEU A 19 5.17 -37.74 4.29
C LEU A 19 4.05 -38.53 4.97
N SER A 20 4.10 -39.86 4.85
CA SER A 20 3.09 -40.76 5.41
C SER A 20 3.16 -40.78 6.94
N PHE A 21 2.02 -40.54 7.57
CA PHE A 21 1.83 -40.52 9.02
C PHE A 21 1.66 -41.94 9.56
N SER A 22 2.42 -42.34 10.58
CA SER A 22 2.30 -43.67 11.20
C SER A 22 2.58 -43.64 12.71
N ASP A 23 1.73 -44.35 13.47
CA ASP A 23 1.60 -44.37 14.93
C ASP A 23 2.71 -45.11 15.70
N LYS A 24 3.99 -44.96 15.33
CA LYS A 24 5.08 -45.55 16.12
C LYS A 24 5.93 -44.46 16.74
N ASP A 25 5.89 -44.41 18.07
CA ASP A 25 6.72 -43.57 18.93
C ASP A 25 8.20 -43.78 18.57
N ASP A 26 8.82 -42.71 18.10
CA ASP A 26 10.22 -42.66 17.70
C ASP A 26 10.95 -41.78 18.72
N ASP A 27 11.63 -42.43 19.69
CA ASP A 27 12.26 -41.86 20.88
C ASP A 27 13.42 -40.87 20.61
N ASN A 28 13.71 -40.55 19.35
CA ASN A 28 14.91 -39.81 18.97
C ASN A 28 14.68 -38.30 18.69
N PHE A 29 13.57 -37.77 19.19
CA PHE A 29 13.15 -36.39 18.99
C PHE A 29 13.62 -35.48 20.13
N ASP A 30 14.34 -34.40 19.81
CA ASP A 30 14.71 -33.37 20.79
C ASP A 30 13.62 -32.29 20.86
N PRO A 31 12.87 -32.17 21.97
CA PRO A 31 11.81 -31.18 22.12
C PRO A 31 12.29 -29.73 21.97
N LYS A 32 13.59 -29.47 22.14
CA LYS A 32 14.16 -28.13 21.91
C LYS A 32 13.96 -27.66 20.48
N GLN A 33 13.99 -28.56 19.50
CA GLN A 33 13.82 -28.21 18.08
C GLN A 33 12.43 -27.63 17.79
N LEU A 34 11.36 -28.16 18.41
CA LEU A 34 10.02 -27.56 18.32
C LEU A 34 9.96 -26.21 18.99
N SER A 35 10.54 -26.09 20.18
CA SER A 35 10.50 -24.84 20.93
C SER A 35 11.20 -23.72 20.16
N GLU A 36 12.33 -24.03 19.51
CA GLU A 36 13.07 -23.12 18.65
C GLU A 36 12.28 -22.81 17.38
N PHE A 37 11.69 -23.81 16.74
CA PHE A 37 10.83 -23.62 15.57
C PHE A 37 9.66 -22.69 15.86
N PHE A 38 8.86 -22.95 16.91
CA PHE A 38 7.72 -22.09 17.24
C PHE A 38 8.15 -20.69 17.65
N ASN A 39 9.32 -20.53 18.27
CA ASN A 39 9.89 -19.22 18.55
C ASN A 39 10.30 -18.47 17.27
N GLN A 40 10.88 -19.16 16.29
CA GLN A 40 11.18 -18.58 14.98
C GLN A 40 9.92 -18.29 14.17
N TRP A 41 8.94 -19.19 14.21
CA TRP A 41 7.66 -19.06 13.52
C TRP A 41 6.84 -17.87 14.04
N LYS A 42 6.77 -17.69 15.37
CA LYS A 42 6.13 -16.51 15.99
C LYS A 42 6.82 -15.22 15.59
N LYS A 43 8.15 -15.21 15.42
CA LYS A 43 8.90 -14.05 14.91
C LYS A 43 8.56 -13.69 13.45
N LEU A 44 8.00 -14.62 12.69
CA LEU A 44 7.55 -14.39 11.31
C LEU A 44 6.11 -13.87 11.20
N GLY A 45 5.43 -13.59 12.33
CA GLY A 45 4.15 -12.86 12.35
C GLY A 45 2.89 -13.71 12.10
N ALA A 46 2.99 -15.04 12.11
CA ALA A 46 1.83 -15.92 11.95
C ALA A 46 1.02 -16.05 13.25
N ILE A 47 -0.13 -15.37 13.31
CA ILE A 47 -1.16 -15.62 14.33
C ILE A 47 -2.10 -16.70 13.78
N ILE A 48 -2.10 -17.88 14.39
CA ILE A 48 -3.02 -18.97 14.05
C ILE A 48 -3.99 -19.13 15.23
N GLU A 49 -5.27 -18.82 15.02
CA GLU A 49 -6.32 -19.21 15.99
C GLU A 49 -6.56 -20.72 15.92
N PRO A 50 -6.60 -21.44 17.04
CA PRO A 50 -6.80 -22.88 17.02
C PRO A 50 -8.24 -23.21 16.62
N LYS A 51 -8.43 -23.82 15.45
CA LYS A 51 -9.67 -24.55 15.13
C LYS A 51 -9.64 -25.92 15.81
N LYS A 52 -10.86 -26.39 16.17
CA LYS A 52 -11.18 -27.64 16.89
C LYS A 52 -10.17 -28.75 16.69
N GLU A 53 -9.79 -29.35 17.82
CA GLU A 53 -8.92 -30.53 17.97
C GLU A 53 -9.24 -31.61 16.93
N GLN A 54 -8.53 -31.57 15.81
CA GLN A 54 -8.32 -32.72 14.97
C GLN A 54 -7.15 -33.49 15.56
N ILE A 55 -7.24 -34.81 15.58
CA ILE A 55 -6.10 -35.67 15.91
C ILE A 55 -5.06 -35.42 14.82
N ILE A 56 -4.06 -34.59 15.11
CA ILE A 56 -2.93 -34.36 14.22
C ILE A 56 -2.00 -35.54 14.45
N PRO A 57 -1.80 -36.42 13.44
CA PRO A 57 -0.82 -37.48 13.59
C PRO A 57 0.55 -36.87 13.88
N ILE A 58 1.20 -37.33 14.94
CA ILE A 58 2.53 -36.87 15.34
C ILE A 58 3.50 -37.39 14.27
N PRO A 59 4.21 -36.51 13.54
CA PRO A 59 5.16 -36.96 12.53
C PRO A 59 6.32 -37.70 13.20
N LYS A 60 6.87 -38.71 12.54
CA LYS A 60 8.01 -39.48 13.08
C LYS A 60 9.22 -38.57 13.32
N SER A 61 10.08 -38.94 14.26
CA SER A 61 11.26 -38.13 14.60
C SER A 61 12.13 -37.84 13.38
N GLU A 62 12.33 -38.84 12.52
CA GLU A 62 13.10 -38.67 11.27
C GLU A 62 12.43 -37.69 10.28
N GLN A 63 11.10 -37.69 10.20
CA GLN A 63 10.35 -36.75 9.35
C GLN A 63 10.45 -35.32 9.90
N LEU A 64 10.38 -35.14 11.22
CA LEU A 64 10.57 -33.83 11.86
C LEU A 64 11.99 -33.31 11.69
N LYS A 65 13.01 -34.18 11.79
CA LYS A 65 14.40 -33.81 11.51
C LYS A 65 14.57 -33.32 10.08
N ASN A 66 14.04 -34.06 9.11
CA ASN A 66 14.11 -33.67 7.70
C ASN A 66 13.37 -32.36 7.43
N PHE A 67 12.23 -32.13 8.10
CA PHE A 67 11.53 -30.86 8.04
C PHE A 67 12.36 -29.70 8.56
N PHE A 68 13.00 -29.83 9.73
CA PHE A 68 13.82 -28.74 10.27
C PHE A 68 15.03 -28.44 9.39
N ILE A 69 15.66 -29.46 8.80
CA ILE A 69 16.74 -29.28 7.82
C ILE A 69 16.22 -28.53 6.59
N ALA A 70 15.11 -28.98 6.00
CA ALA A 70 14.52 -28.33 4.83
C ALA A 70 14.06 -26.89 5.13
N PHE A 71 13.50 -26.65 6.31
CA PHE A 71 13.08 -25.33 6.76
C PHE A 71 14.27 -24.37 6.94
N GLN A 72 15.39 -24.84 7.51
CA GLN A 72 16.61 -24.04 7.62
C GLN A 72 17.15 -23.63 6.25
N GLU A 73 17.15 -24.54 5.27
CA GLU A 73 17.55 -24.21 3.91
C GLU A 73 16.59 -23.21 3.26
N ALA A 74 15.28 -23.40 3.41
CA ALA A 74 14.25 -22.48 2.91
C ALA A 74 14.28 -21.09 3.57
N GLN A 75 14.79 -20.97 4.80
CA GLN A 75 14.95 -19.69 5.49
C GLN A 75 16.10 -18.85 4.94
N LYS A 76 17.15 -19.46 4.38
CA LYS A 76 18.35 -18.74 3.89
C LYS A 76 18.02 -17.62 2.89
N PRO A 77 17.24 -17.83 1.81
CA PRO A 77 16.90 -16.76 0.88
C PRO A 77 16.07 -15.65 1.55
N ILE A 78 15.16 -16.01 2.45
CA ILE A 78 14.36 -15.02 3.21
C ILE A 78 15.27 -14.16 4.07
N GLU A 79 16.24 -14.76 4.76
CA GLU A 79 17.17 -14.00 5.61
C GLU A 79 18.12 -13.13 4.76
N ALA A 80 18.54 -13.61 3.59
CA ALA A 80 19.32 -12.79 2.64
C ALA A 80 18.53 -11.54 2.19
N GLU A 81 17.27 -11.69 1.78
CA GLU A 81 16.39 -10.58 1.42
C GLU A 81 16.16 -9.63 2.61
N ARG A 82 16.05 -10.18 3.84
CA ARG A 82 15.92 -9.38 5.06
C ARG A 82 17.17 -8.55 5.33
N GLN A 83 18.36 -9.12 5.14
CA GLN A 83 19.63 -8.39 5.30
C GLN A 83 19.77 -7.25 4.28
N LEU A 84 19.18 -7.40 3.09
CA LEU A 84 19.10 -6.34 2.09
C LEU A 84 18.02 -5.28 2.40
N GLY A 85 17.24 -5.46 3.47
CA GLY A 85 16.18 -4.53 3.86
C GLY A 85 14.92 -4.64 2.99
N MET A 86 14.73 -5.74 2.26
CA MET A 86 13.63 -5.87 1.29
C MET A 86 12.24 -5.94 1.95
N PHE A 87 12.20 -6.32 3.23
CA PHE A 87 10.98 -6.29 4.05
C PHE A 87 10.77 -4.96 4.81
N ALA A 88 11.65 -3.98 4.66
CA ALA A 88 11.55 -2.72 5.39
C ALA A 88 10.42 -1.85 4.82
N ASN A 89 9.48 -1.45 5.69
CA ASN A 89 8.49 -0.42 5.36
C ASN A 89 8.85 0.88 6.07
N VAL A 90 9.42 1.82 5.33
CA VAL A 90 9.89 3.10 5.88
C VAL A 90 8.76 3.97 6.42
N TRP A 91 7.55 3.83 5.88
CA TRP A 91 6.38 4.62 6.29
C TRP A 91 5.81 4.14 7.61
N GLN A 92 5.79 2.82 7.81
CA GLN A 92 5.48 2.21 9.10
C GLN A 92 6.53 2.61 10.15
N ALA A 93 7.82 2.54 9.80
CA ALA A 93 8.91 2.94 10.70
C ALA A 93 8.85 4.44 11.07
N ALA A 94 8.45 5.30 10.13
CA ALA A 94 8.20 6.72 10.36
C ALA A 94 6.88 7.01 11.10
N ASN A 95 6.12 5.96 11.47
CA ASN A 95 4.86 6.05 12.17
C ASN A 95 3.84 6.97 11.48
N LEU A 96 3.65 6.82 10.15
CA LEU A 96 2.58 7.52 9.43
C LEU A 96 1.21 7.14 10.02
N GLY A 97 1.00 5.84 10.25
CA GLY A 97 -0.25 5.31 10.79
C GLY A 97 -1.46 5.80 9.99
N ARG A 98 -2.54 6.11 10.69
CA ARG A 98 -3.76 6.69 10.10
C ARG A 98 -3.77 8.23 10.14
N ASN A 99 -2.62 8.87 10.37
CA ASN A 99 -2.54 10.32 10.45
C ASN A 99 -2.75 10.92 9.05
N GLU A 100 -3.92 11.54 8.83
CA GLU A 100 -4.32 12.12 7.54
C GLU A 100 -3.29 13.13 7.03
N VAL A 101 -2.78 14.02 7.89
CA VAL A 101 -1.79 15.03 7.51
C VAL A 101 -0.49 14.40 7.01
N ARG A 102 0.03 13.38 7.71
CA ARG A 102 1.28 12.70 7.30
C ARG A 102 1.10 11.93 6.00
N ASN A 103 -0.05 11.28 5.84
CA ASN A 103 -0.38 10.54 4.62
C ASN A 103 -0.60 11.47 3.43
N SER A 104 -1.29 12.59 3.62
CA SER A 104 -1.48 13.63 2.60
C SER A 104 -0.14 14.20 2.14
N LYS A 105 0.78 14.54 3.06
CA LYS A 105 2.13 15.02 2.72
C LYS A 105 2.94 14.01 1.91
N THR A 106 2.85 12.74 2.27
CA THR A 106 3.56 11.65 1.58
C THR A 106 2.95 11.41 0.19
N LEU A 107 1.63 11.37 0.08
CA LEU A 107 0.94 11.25 -1.20
C LEU A 107 1.26 12.44 -2.11
N ARG A 108 1.21 13.68 -1.61
CA ARG A 108 1.62 14.87 -2.36
C ARG A 108 3.04 14.73 -2.90
N TRP A 109 3.97 14.25 -2.06
CA TRP A 109 5.35 14.05 -2.50
C TRP A 109 5.44 13.09 -3.69
N PHE A 110 4.69 11.99 -3.68
CA PHE A 110 4.59 11.10 -4.85
C PHE A 110 3.90 11.74 -6.05
N LEU A 111 2.93 12.63 -5.82
CA LEU A 111 2.20 13.27 -6.90
C LEU A 111 2.99 14.40 -7.54
N ASP A 112 4.02 15.00 -6.93
CA ASP A 112 4.78 16.08 -7.55
C ASP A 112 5.65 15.56 -8.71
N MET A 113 5.38 16.02 -9.93
CA MET A 113 6.09 15.62 -11.14
C MET A 113 7.61 15.80 -11.05
N TYR A 114 8.09 16.81 -10.30
CA TYR A 114 9.52 17.04 -10.13
C TYR A 114 10.01 16.82 -8.70
N ALA A 115 9.30 16.02 -7.92
CA ALA A 115 9.84 15.52 -6.66
C ALA A 115 11.02 14.56 -6.91
N ASN A 116 11.87 14.47 -5.89
CA ASN A 116 13.11 13.69 -5.91
C ASN A 116 12.90 12.15 -5.91
N HIS A 117 11.66 11.65 -5.96
CA HIS A 117 11.40 10.24 -6.31
C HIS A 117 11.66 9.96 -7.80
N GLY A 118 11.73 10.99 -8.65
CA GLY A 118 12.23 10.89 -10.03
C GLY A 118 11.34 10.12 -11.01
N GLN A 119 10.04 9.94 -10.70
CA GLN A 119 9.12 9.14 -11.53
C GLN A 119 8.24 9.98 -12.45
N GLY A 120 8.51 11.29 -12.56
CA GLY A 120 7.73 12.20 -13.39
C GLY A 120 6.24 12.10 -13.04
N SER A 121 5.41 11.95 -14.07
CA SER A 121 3.97 11.93 -13.92
C SER A 121 3.35 10.58 -13.55
N LEU A 122 4.16 9.55 -13.29
CA LEU A 122 3.70 8.16 -13.14
C LEU A 122 2.64 8.00 -12.05
N PHE A 123 2.82 8.64 -10.90
CA PHE A 123 1.88 8.48 -9.78
C PHE A 123 0.57 9.23 -10.00
N LEU A 124 0.60 10.41 -10.64
CA LEU A 124 -0.63 11.08 -11.04
C LEU A 124 -1.39 10.31 -12.14
N GLN A 125 -0.69 9.57 -13.02
CA GLN A 125 -1.37 8.69 -13.98
C GLN A 125 -2.20 7.61 -13.27
N ALA A 126 -1.74 7.06 -12.14
CA ALA A 126 -2.54 6.14 -11.32
C ALA A 126 -3.79 6.80 -10.74
N VAL A 127 -3.69 8.06 -10.30
CA VAL A 127 -4.86 8.84 -9.86
C VAL A 127 -5.86 8.98 -11.01
N TYR A 128 -5.41 9.35 -12.21
CA TYR A 128 -6.27 9.52 -13.38
C TYR A 128 -6.95 8.23 -13.84
N GLN A 129 -6.33 7.07 -13.64
CA GLN A 129 -6.97 5.77 -13.89
C GLN A 129 -8.18 5.51 -12.99
N CYS A 130 -8.27 6.19 -11.85
CA CYS A 130 -9.40 6.09 -10.93
C CYS A 130 -10.53 7.11 -11.23
N LEU A 131 -10.29 8.06 -12.14
CA LEU A 131 -11.25 9.11 -12.47
C LEU A 131 -12.24 8.64 -13.55
N PRO A 132 -13.48 9.18 -13.55
CA PRO A 132 -14.36 9.09 -14.69
C PRO A 132 -13.66 9.59 -15.95
N LYS A 133 -13.98 8.95 -17.08
CA LYS A 133 -13.49 9.39 -18.38
C LYS A 133 -13.90 10.85 -18.61
N ASP A 134 -12.98 11.65 -19.15
CA ASP A 134 -13.17 13.06 -19.48
C ASP A 134 -13.43 14.00 -18.28
N PHE A 135 -13.20 13.54 -17.03
CA PHE A 135 -13.34 14.37 -15.83
C PHE A 135 -12.44 15.62 -15.88
N LEU A 136 -11.16 15.42 -16.19
CA LEU A 136 -10.18 16.48 -16.43
C LEU A 136 -9.17 16.04 -17.50
N PRO A 137 -8.60 17.00 -18.27
CA PRO A 137 -7.46 16.69 -19.13
C PRO A 137 -6.25 16.28 -18.27
N PHE A 138 -5.34 15.47 -18.82
CA PHE A 138 -4.08 15.16 -18.13
C PHE A 138 -3.07 16.31 -18.32
N PRO A 139 -2.44 16.83 -17.27
CA PRO A 139 -1.50 17.94 -17.40
C PRO A 139 -0.16 17.45 -17.96
N LYS A 140 0.44 18.21 -18.88
CA LYS A 140 1.78 17.90 -19.42
C LYS A 140 2.89 18.17 -18.39
N GLU A 141 2.76 19.27 -17.67
CA GLU A 141 3.66 19.75 -16.62
C GLU A 141 2.82 20.26 -15.46
N TYR A 142 3.24 19.98 -14.23
CA TYR A 142 2.48 20.38 -13.03
C TYR A 142 3.32 20.24 -11.76
N ARG A 143 2.85 20.85 -10.67
CA ARG A 143 3.39 20.72 -9.31
C ARG A 143 2.34 20.19 -8.36
N ALA A 144 2.76 19.41 -7.37
CA ALA A 144 1.90 19.05 -6.24
C ALA A 144 2.32 19.82 -4.98
N THR A 145 1.49 20.73 -4.52
CA THR A 145 1.80 21.67 -3.43
C THR A 145 0.82 21.51 -2.25
N GLU A 146 1.27 21.94 -1.07
CA GLU A 146 0.39 22.24 0.05
C GLU A 146 0.01 23.70 -0.14
N GLU A 147 -1.13 24.02 -0.78
CA GLU A 147 -1.38 25.42 -0.99
C GLU A 147 -1.89 26.13 0.28
N CYS A 148 -1.19 27.22 0.54
CA CYS A 148 -1.35 28.18 1.60
C CYS A 148 -2.63 29.01 1.37
N CYS A 149 -3.39 29.20 2.45
CA CYS A 149 -4.48 30.15 2.67
C CYS A 149 -4.92 30.98 1.43
N PRO A 150 -5.84 30.47 0.59
CA PRO A 150 -6.31 31.16 -0.62
C PRO A 150 -6.93 32.56 -0.35
N LEU A 151 -7.31 32.82 0.92
CA LEU A 151 -7.95 34.05 1.39
C LEU A 151 -7.33 34.62 2.69
N GLY A 152 -6.21 34.08 3.19
CA GLY A 152 -5.51 34.61 4.37
C GLY A 152 -5.94 34.06 5.75
N GLU A 153 -6.83 33.06 5.83
CA GLU A 153 -7.10 32.35 7.08
C GLU A 153 -6.45 30.95 7.08
N GLU A 154 -5.73 30.62 8.17
CA GLU A 154 -5.05 29.32 8.38
C GLU A 154 -6.00 28.10 8.35
N THR A 155 -7.31 28.33 8.34
CA THR A 155 -8.36 27.31 8.45
C THR A 155 -8.82 26.74 7.10
N GLU A 156 -8.36 27.28 5.96
CA GLU A 156 -8.89 26.95 4.62
C GLU A 156 -7.88 26.28 3.70
N ARG A 157 -7.11 25.34 4.24
CA ARG A 157 -6.08 24.62 3.49
C ARG A 157 -6.64 23.33 2.87
N VAL A 158 -6.47 23.19 1.55
CA VAL A 158 -6.67 21.91 0.85
C VAL A 158 -5.50 20.98 1.17
N ASP A 159 -5.76 19.69 1.34
CA ASP A 159 -4.73 18.69 1.64
C ASP A 159 -3.63 18.64 0.57
N ILE A 160 -4.03 18.54 -0.71
CA ILE A 160 -3.12 18.50 -1.85
C ILE A 160 -3.70 19.31 -3.01
N GLU A 161 -2.87 20.15 -3.60
CA GLU A 161 -3.15 20.85 -4.85
C GLU A 161 -2.25 20.32 -5.96
N ILE A 162 -2.83 20.05 -7.12
CA ILE A 162 -2.15 19.81 -8.39
C ILE A 162 -2.41 21.03 -9.28
N ASP A 163 -1.37 21.84 -9.48
CA ASP A 163 -1.44 23.08 -10.27
C ASP A 163 -0.62 22.97 -11.54
N SER A 164 -1.21 23.44 -12.64
CA SER A 164 -0.59 23.52 -13.95
C SER A 164 -1.17 24.68 -14.75
N ASP A 165 -0.52 25.05 -15.84
CA ASP A 165 -1.02 26.10 -16.74
C ASP A 165 -2.43 25.78 -17.32
N ASN A 166 -2.80 24.50 -17.40
CA ASN A 166 -3.99 24.05 -18.13
C ASN A 166 -5.11 23.49 -17.25
N LEU A 167 -4.87 23.23 -15.96
CA LEU A 167 -5.89 22.76 -15.02
C LEU A 167 -5.52 23.03 -13.57
N LEU A 168 -6.53 22.97 -12.71
CA LEU A 168 -6.39 22.96 -11.25
C LEU A 168 -7.11 21.73 -10.67
N LEU A 169 -6.41 20.89 -9.92
CA LEU A 169 -7.01 19.72 -9.28
C LEU A 169 -6.72 19.72 -7.78
N PHE A 170 -7.76 19.67 -6.97
CA PHE A 170 -7.64 19.50 -5.52
C PHE A 170 -7.87 18.05 -5.12
N ILE A 171 -7.15 17.59 -4.11
CA ILE A 171 -7.37 16.30 -3.48
C ILE A 171 -7.53 16.55 -2.00
N GLU A 172 -8.71 16.23 -1.49
CA GLU A 172 -9.01 16.23 -0.07
C GLU A 172 -8.90 14.80 0.45
N VAL A 173 -8.11 14.61 1.50
CA VAL A 173 -7.75 13.30 2.05
C VAL A 173 -8.53 13.05 3.34
N LYS A 174 -9.16 11.87 3.41
CA LYS A 174 -9.86 11.37 4.60
C LYS A 174 -9.61 9.89 4.82
N ILE A 175 -9.35 9.51 6.06
CA ILE A 175 -9.09 8.13 6.49
C ILE A 175 -10.18 7.65 7.46
N ASP A 176 -10.46 8.42 8.51
CA ASP A 176 -11.33 7.97 9.61
C ASP A 176 -12.68 8.69 9.69
N ALA A 177 -12.74 9.96 9.30
CA ALA A 177 -13.95 10.77 9.41
C ALA A 177 -14.37 11.32 8.06
N LEU A 178 -15.68 11.35 7.82
CA LEU A 178 -16.23 12.12 6.71
C LEU A 178 -16.28 13.60 7.10
N GLN A 179 -15.83 14.44 6.19
CA GLN A 179 -15.89 15.90 6.29
C GLN A 179 -17.33 16.41 6.24
N SER A 180 -17.58 17.54 6.90
CA SER A 180 -18.86 18.25 6.80
C SER A 180 -19.07 18.85 5.41
N LYS A 181 -20.33 18.91 4.95
CA LYS A 181 -20.74 19.49 3.66
C LYS A 181 -20.17 20.90 3.43
N GLN A 182 -20.19 21.73 4.47
CA GLN A 182 -19.77 23.13 4.41
C GLN A 182 -18.31 23.30 3.98
N GLN A 183 -17.44 22.33 4.30
CA GLN A 183 -16.04 22.41 3.94
C GLN A 183 -15.79 22.06 2.46
N LEU A 184 -16.53 21.10 1.90
CA LEU A 184 -16.46 20.80 0.45
C LEU A 184 -17.02 21.94 -0.40
N GLU A 185 -18.09 22.60 0.03
CA GLU A 185 -18.61 23.80 -0.64
C GLU A 185 -17.56 24.93 -0.67
N ARG A 186 -16.78 25.09 0.39
CA ARG A 186 -15.65 26.05 0.41
C ARG A 186 -14.60 25.70 -0.63
N TYR A 187 -14.19 24.43 -0.73
CA TYR A 187 -13.19 24.03 -1.73
C TYR A 187 -13.69 24.20 -3.16
N ILE A 188 -14.98 23.95 -3.43
CA ILE A 188 -15.59 24.26 -4.73
C ILE A 188 -15.44 25.75 -5.06
N ASN A 189 -15.74 26.63 -4.10
CA ASN A 189 -15.63 28.07 -4.30
C ASN A 189 -14.18 28.51 -4.50
N VAL A 190 -13.25 27.98 -3.71
CA VAL A 190 -11.81 28.24 -3.85
C VAL A 190 -11.31 27.77 -5.23
N ALA A 191 -11.62 26.53 -5.61
CA ALA A 191 -11.20 25.95 -6.88
C ALA A 191 -11.72 26.79 -8.05
N LYS A 192 -13.01 27.13 -8.04
CA LYS A 192 -13.64 27.97 -9.07
C LYS A 192 -13.02 29.37 -9.17
N LYS A 193 -12.65 29.97 -8.02
CA LYS A 193 -12.01 31.29 -8.00
C LYS A 193 -10.58 31.22 -8.53
N LYS A 194 -9.81 30.23 -8.09
CA LYS A 194 -8.38 30.07 -8.43
C LYS A 194 -8.15 29.50 -9.82
N SER A 195 -9.05 28.66 -10.33
CA SER A 195 -8.93 28.08 -11.67
C SER A 195 -8.97 29.14 -12.76
N GLY A 196 -9.67 30.27 -12.51
CA GLY A 196 -10.00 31.23 -13.55
C GLY A 196 -10.79 30.52 -14.66
N SER A 197 -10.29 30.57 -15.89
CA SER A 197 -10.88 29.86 -17.04
C SER A 197 -10.40 28.42 -17.21
N ARG A 198 -9.45 27.94 -16.40
CA ARG A 198 -8.90 26.58 -16.52
C ARG A 198 -9.93 25.55 -16.05
N PRO A 199 -10.00 24.38 -16.69
CA PRO A 199 -10.67 23.21 -16.12
C PRO A 199 -10.22 22.95 -14.69
N TRP A 200 -11.16 22.61 -13.82
CA TRP A 200 -10.85 22.24 -12.44
C TRP A 200 -11.72 21.11 -11.93
N GLY A 201 -11.23 20.44 -10.89
CA GLY A 201 -11.94 19.35 -10.23
C GLY A 201 -11.40 19.09 -8.83
N ILE A 202 -12.17 18.32 -8.06
CA ILE A 202 -11.87 17.95 -6.69
C ILE A 202 -12.01 16.43 -6.56
N ILE A 203 -10.97 15.80 -6.06
CA ILE A 203 -10.98 14.41 -5.64
C ILE A 203 -11.21 14.37 -4.14
N TYR A 204 -12.22 13.63 -3.73
CA TYR A 204 -12.48 13.31 -2.34
C TYR A 204 -11.97 11.89 -2.08
N LEU A 205 -10.76 11.77 -1.55
CA LEU A 205 -10.08 10.52 -1.30
C LEU A 205 -10.46 10.01 0.10
N THR A 206 -11.35 9.02 0.17
CA THR A 206 -11.85 8.45 1.42
C THR A 206 -11.54 6.97 1.53
N LYS A 207 -11.94 6.34 2.64
CA LYS A 207 -11.84 4.88 2.80
C LYS A 207 -12.66 4.10 1.74
N ASP A 208 -13.84 4.59 1.39
CA ASP A 208 -14.84 3.89 0.56
C ASP A 208 -15.11 4.55 -0.80
N GLY A 209 -14.56 5.75 -1.04
CA GLY A 209 -14.79 6.55 -2.25
C GLY A 209 -16.20 7.12 -2.33
N ILE A 210 -16.97 7.11 -1.23
CA ILE A 210 -18.33 7.62 -1.21
C ILE A 210 -18.30 9.14 -0.97
N LEU A 211 -18.93 9.87 -1.89
CA LEU A 211 -19.19 11.30 -1.71
C LEU A 211 -20.27 11.51 -0.64
N PRO A 212 -20.20 12.60 0.15
CA PRO A 212 -21.31 13.01 1.00
C PRO A 212 -22.60 13.15 0.19
N LYS A 213 -23.73 12.70 0.76
CA LYS A 213 -25.02 12.60 0.05
C LYS A 213 -25.52 13.96 -0.47
N GLU A 214 -25.08 15.03 0.17
CA GLU A 214 -25.54 16.39 -0.05
C GLU A 214 -24.74 17.14 -1.14
N ILE A 215 -23.79 16.48 -1.82
CA ILE A 215 -23.02 17.10 -2.92
C ILE A 215 -23.80 17.03 -4.23
N ASN A 216 -24.11 18.21 -4.75
CA ASN A 216 -24.81 18.38 -6.03
C ASN A 216 -23.85 18.49 -7.22
N ASP A 217 -22.62 18.95 -7.03
CA ASP A 217 -21.65 19.17 -8.11
C ASP A 217 -20.83 17.91 -8.44
N LYS A 218 -21.53 16.87 -8.92
CA LYS A 218 -20.91 15.58 -9.29
C LYS A 218 -20.10 15.64 -10.58
N GLU A 219 -20.18 16.75 -11.33
CA GLU A 219 -19.39 16.98 -12.54
C GLU A 219 -17.97 17.42 -12.19
N ARG A 220 -17.80 18.14 -11.07
CA ARG A 220 -16.52 18.67 -10.61
C ARG A 220 -15.94 17.96 -9.40
N VAL A 221 -16.74 17.16 -8.70
CA VAL A 221 -16.33 16.44 -7.50
C VAL A 221 -16.49 14.94 -7.69
N VAL A 222 -15.41 14.19 -7.45
CA VAL A 222 -15.38 12.73 -7.58
C VAL A 222 -14.86 12.09 -6.31
N GLY A 223 -15.51 10.99 -5.89
CA GLY A 223 -15.06 10.17 -4.77
C GLY A 223 -14.15 9.05 -5.25
N ILE A 224 -13.02 8.86 -4.59
CA ILE A 224 -12.08 7.75 -4.84
C ILE A 224 -11.75 7.10 -3.50
N SER A 225 -11.70 5.77 -3.46
CA SER A 225 -11.23 5.06 -2.27
C SER A 225 -9.71 4.91 -2.24
N TRP A 226 -9.13 4.90 -1.05
CA TRP A 226 -7.72 4.51 -0.84
C TRP A 226 -7.39 3.17 -1.48
N ARG A 227 -8.32 2.21 -1.43
CA ARG A 227 -8.14 0.89 -2.07
C ARG A 227 -8.09 0.97 -3.59
N GLN A 228 -8.90 1.82 -4.22
CA GLN A 228 -8.83 2.05 -5.67
C GLN A 228 -7.49 2.67 -6.06
N LEU A 229 -7.07 3.73 -5.36
CA LEU A 229 -5.79 4.39 -5.58
C LEU A 229 -4.61 3.42 -5.41
N ALA A 230 -4.60 2.64 -4.33
CA ALA A 230 -3.57 1.66 -4.05
C ALA A 230 -3.44 0.62 -5.17
N LYS A 231 -4.56 0.11 -5.69
CA LYS A 231 -4.56 -0.84 -6.80
C LYS A 231 -4.04 -0.23 -8.11
N ALA A 232 -4.43 1.01 -8.42
CA ALA A 232 -3.93 1.70 -9.61
C ALA A 232 -2.41 1.92 -9.53
N LEU A 233 -1.93 2.36 -8.36
CA LEU A 233 -0.51 2.50 -8.09
C LEU A 233 0.22 1.15 -8.18
N GLU A 234 -0.36 0.07 -7.64
CA GLU A 234 0.21 -1.27 -7.66
C GLU A 234 0.43 -1.79 -9.09
N VAL A 235 -0.53 -1.56 -9.99
CA VAL A 235 -0.41 -1.97 -11.40
C VAL A 235 0.79 -1.27 -12.07
N LEU A 236 0.91 0.05 -11.92
CA LEU A 236 1.99 0.81 -12.55
C LEU A 236 3.35 0.52 -11.92
N THR A 237 3.42 0.43 -10.59
CA THR A 237 4.67 0.14 -9.86
C THR A 237 5.18 -1.26 -10.17
N LYS A 238 4.32 -2.30 -10.22
CA LYS A 238 4.73 -3.66 -10.60
C LYS A 238 5.30 -3.75 -12.01
N GLN A 239 4.76 -2.98 -12.96
CA GLN A 239 5.32 -2.93 -14.31
C GLN A 239 6.70 -2.27 -14.30
N LYS A 240 6.85 -1.18 -13.55
CA LYS A 240 8.13 -0.48 -13.42
C LYS A 240 9.18 -1.27 -12.67
N SER A 241 8.85 -1.93 -11.56
CA SER A 241 9.82 -2.71 -10.77
C SER A 241 10.35 -3.92 -11.53
N LYS A 242 9.58 -4.49 -12.47
CA LYS A 242 10.09 -5.51 -13.39
C LYS A 242 11.14 -4.97 -14.38
N LEU A 243 10.96 -3.74 -14.85
CA LEU A 243 11.87 -3.11 -15.81
C LEU A 243 13.09 -2.48 -15.14
N GLU A 244 12.90 -1.93 -13.94
CA GLU A 244 13.87 -1.15 -13.19
C GLU A 244 13.91 -1.62 -11.73
N PRO A 245 14.40 -2.83 -11.43
CA PRO A 245 14.31 -3.44 -10.10
C PRO A 245 15.05 -2.67 -8.99
N ASN A 246 16.01 -1.83 -9.36
CA ASN A 246 16.78 -1.01 -8.43
C ASN A 246 16.22 0.42 -8.25
N ASN A 247 15.07 0.73 -8.84
CA ASN A 247 14.47 2.06 -8.75
C ASN A 247 13.88 2.30 -7.34
N ARG A 248 14.58 3.14 -6.56
CA ARG A 248 14.22 3.44 -5.17
C ARG A 248 12.92 4.24 -5.03
N GLY A 249 12.56 5.07 -6.01
CA GLY A 249 11.28 5.78 -6.03
C GLY A 249 10.10 4.82 -6.14
N ILE A 250 10.23 3.80 -7.00
CA ILE A 250 9.24 2.73 -7.14
C ILE A 250 9.20 1.86 -5.89
N TRP A 251 10.36 1.48 -5.34
CA TRP A 251 10.41 0.71 -4.10
C TRP A 251 9.72 1.43 -2.93
N LEU A 252 9.96 2.74 -2.76
CA LEU A 252 9.28 3.56 -1.75
C LEU A 252 7.76 3.61 -1.98
N ALA A 253 7.32 3.68 -3.24
CA ALA A 253 5.90 3.65 -3.59
C ALA A 253 5.26 2.29 -3.27
N GLU A 254 5.94 1.18 -3.55
CA GLU A 254 5.48 -0.17 -3.17
C GLU A 254 5.25 -0.27 -1.65
N GLN A 255 6.17 0.27 -0.84
CA GLN A 255 5.98 0.34 0.60
C GLN A 255 4.79 1.22 1.00
N PHE A 256 4.58 2.34 0.31
CA PHE A 256 3.44 3.23 0.58
C PHE A 256 2.11 2.57 0.22
N ILE A 257 2.06 1.84 -0.89
CA ILE A 257 0.90 1.05 -1.32
C ILE A 257 0.53 0.03 -0.23
N GLN A 258 1.49 -0.74 0.27
CA GLN A 258 1.24 -1.69 1.37
C GLN A 258 0.73 -0.98 2.62
N HIS A 259 1.25 0.22 2.92
CA HIS A 259 0.79 1.02 4.05
C HIS A 259 -0.68 1.46 3.89
N ILE A 260 -1.05 2.08 2.77
CA ILE A 260 -2.41 2.61 2.56
C ILE A 260 -3.46 1.52 2.35
N LEU A 261 -3.07 0.29 1.99
CA LEU A 261 -3.97 -0.87 1.94
C LEU A 261 -4.49 -1.29 3.33
N THR A 262 -3.89 -0.80 4.41
CA THR A 262 -4.34 -1.05 5.79
C THR A 262 -5.45 -0.11 6.26
N PHE A 263 -5.89 0.85 5.42
CA PHE A 263 -6.85 1.89 5.80
C PHE A 263 -8.30 1.41 5.94
#